data_AF-A0A6B2ZCR0-F1
#
_entry.id   AF-A0A6B2ZCR0-F1
#
_cell.length_a   1.000
_cell.length_b   1.000
_cell.length_c   1.000
_cell.angle_alpha   90.00
_cell.angle_beta   90.00
_cell.angle_gamma   90.00
#
_symmetry.space_group_name_H-M   'P 1'
#
loop_
_entity.id
_entity.type
_entity.pdbx_description
1 polymer ?
#
loop_
_entity_poly.entity_id
_entity_poly.type
_entity_poly.pdbx_seq_one_letter_code
_entity_poly.pdbx_strand_id
1 'polypeptide(L)'
;MEREGRAVGAASGELVTIGEFARLSRLSAKALRRYDELGLLRPALVDPVNGYRYYDPAQVEGARLVAWLRRIGMPLSRIGRVVALDAGAAAVEIRAYWARVEAETATRRDLAMYLVDHLSAEGRAMSRIPGNTGNTENTGNTVNTGSMGSAGSPGSAGDSGSAGGEGGTGRAGAVPLAIRCAALTDAGAVRTANQDAAFAGPRLLAVADGFGEGGAEASAAAIEALKPSAWGSRGGAPSAADLLNALEDTADSASRAVREAVASCAAPDGSGTTLTAMLWTGSRLGLVHIGDSRAYLLRGGELFRITHDHSLVQSMIDDGSLSQEEAASHPQRALLLKALVGEAWSAQLAVATRPDVRLQEVLAGDRYLLCSDGLSAVVDEADLRAAVVAADDPEEAVRRLVGLAREAGGPDNVACAVADVVVEE
;
A
#
# COMPACT_ATOMS: atom_id res chain seq x y z
N MET A 1 -10.12 -41.66 -36.85
CA MET A 1 -11.59 -41.74 -36.84
C MET A 1 -11.95 -43.19 -36.55
N GLU A 2 -12.88 -43.54 -35.67
CA GLU A 2 -13.74 -42.70 -34.80
C GLU A 2 -14.32 -43.59 -33.68
N ARG A 3 -14.67 -43.00 -32.53
CA ARG A 3 -15.65 -43.52 -31.55
C ARG A 3 -15.43 -44.94 -30.98
N GLU A 4 -14.88 -45.00 -29.77
CA GLU A 4 -15.30 -46.02 -28.81
C GLU A 4 -15.34 -45.50 -27.36
N GLY A 5 -16.12 -44.42 -27.16
CA GLY A 5 -16.52 -43.93 -25.84
C GLY A 5 -17.90 -44.49 -25.47
N ARG A 6 -17.97 -45.77 -25.11
CA ARG A 6 -19.22 -46.43 -24.73
C ARG A 6 -19.51 -46.17 -23.25
N ALA A 7 -20.31 -45.15 -22.96
CA ALA A 7 -20.85 -44.93 -21.62
C ALA A 7 -21.74 -46.13 -21.19
N VAL A 8 -21.54 -46.64 -19.98
CA VAL A 8 -22.27 -47.79 -19.45
C VAL A 8 -22.90 -47.43 -18.09
N GLY A 9 -24.23 -47.41 -18.06
CA GLY A 9 -24.98 -47.72 -16.85
C GLY A 9 -25.11 -46.60 -15.81
N ALA A 10 -26.18 -45.82 -15.94
CA ALA A 10 -26.71 -45.03 -14.82
C ALA A 10 -27.27 -45.96 -13.71
N ALA A 11 -26.40 -46.44 -12.81
CA ALA A 11 -26.74 -47.04 -11.50
C ALA A 11 -25.50 -47.25 -10.58
N SER A 12 -24.36 -46.63 -10.85
CA SER A 12 -23.10 -46.82 -10.10
C SER A 12 -22.30 -45.52 -10.08
N GLY A 13 -21.45 -45.33 -9.06
CA GLY A 13 -20.68 -44.09 -8.84
C GLY A 13 -19.54 -43.91 -9.85
N GLU A 14 -19.88 -43.66 -11.11
CA GLU A 14 -18.94 -43.43 -12.19
C GLU A 14 -18.47 -41.96 -12.14
N LEU A 15 -17.16 -41.74 -11.95
CA LEU A 15 -16.60 -40.40 -11.80
C LEU A 15 -16.62 -39.66 -13.14
N VAL A 16 -17.16 -38.44 -13.15
CA VAL A 16 -17.28 -37.62 -14.35
C VAL A 16 -16.04 -36.76 -14.60
N THR A 17 -15.69 -36.57 -15.87
CA THR A 17 -14.57 -35.71 -16.28
C THR A 17 -14.79 -34.25 -15.86
N ILE A 18 -13.71 -33.49 -15.64
CA ILE A 18 -13.80 -32.05 -15.33
C ILE A 18 -14.65 -31.24 -16.34
N GLY A 19 -14.63 -31.60 -17.63
CA GLY A 19 -15.45 -30.95 -18.67
C GLY A 19 -16.93 -31.33 -18.64
N GLU A 20 -17.28 -32.48 -18.06
CA GLU A 20 -18.64 -32.92 -17.80
C GLU A 20 -19.18 -32.34 -16.51
N PHE A 21 -18.39 -32.39 -15.44
CA PHE A 21 -18.71 -31.77 -14.17
C PHE A 21 -18.92 -30.24 -14.31
N ALA A 22 -18.12 -29.58 -15.16
CA ALA A 22 -18.32 -28.18 -15.55
C ALA A 22 -19.74 -27.92 -16.12
N ARG A 23 -20.20 -28.76 -17.05
CA ARG A 23 -21.56 -28.67 -17.63
C ARG A 23 -22.65 -28.91 -16.57
N LEU A 24 -22.48 -29.92 -15.72
CA LEU A 24 -23.45 -30.26 -14.65
C LEU A 24 -23.56 -29.17 -13.57
N SER A 25 -22.43 -28.59 -13.15
CA SER A 25 -22.36 -27.53 -12.14
C SER A 25 -22.62 -26.12 -12.68
N ARG A 26 -22.64 -25.93 -14.01
CA ARG A 26 -22.64 -24.63 -14.72
C ARG A 26 -21.44 -23.74 -14.37
N LEU A 27 -20.30 -24.37 -14.09
CA LEU A 27 -19.01 -23.70 -13.83
C LEU A 27 -18.04 -23.91 -14.98
N SER A 28 -17.01 -23.07 -15.09
CA SER A 28 -15.93 -23.30 -16.04
C SER A 28 -14.94 -24.33 -15.50
N ALA A 29 -14.29 -25.09 -16.39
CA ALA A 29 -13.21 -26.00 -16.00
C ALA A 29 -12.01 -25.27 -15.37
N LYS A 30 -11.82 -23.96 -15.64
CA LYS A 30 -10.82 -23.11 -14.95
C LYS A 30 -11.23 -22.87 -13.48
N ALA A 31 -12.50 -22.57 -13.22
CA ALA A 31 -13.00 -22.38 -11.85
C ALA A 31 -12.89 -23.65 -11.00
N LEU A 32 -13.14 -24.83 -11.58
CA LEU A 32 -13.01 -26.11 -10.88
C LEU A 32 -11.57 -26.44 -10.45
N ARG A 33 -10.57 -26.09 -11.26
CA ARG A 33 -9.14 -26.21 -10.89
C ARG A 33 -8.77 -25.26 -9.75
N ARG A 34 -9.22 -23.99 -9.83
CA ARG A 34 -9.00 -23.00 -8.75
C ARG A 34 -9.69 -23.41 -7.44
N TYR A 35 -10.85 -24.07 -7.48
CA TYR A 35 -11.51 -24.59 -6.27
C TYR A 35 -10.82 -25.82 -5.68
N ASP A 36 -10.15 -26.64 -6.50
CA ASP A 36 -9.30 -27.74 -6.06
C ASP A 36 -8.03 -27.21 -5.35
N GLU A 37 -7.32 -26.28 -6.00
CA GLU A 37 -6.14 -25.58 -5.46
C GLU A 37 -6.43 -24.90 -4.10
N LEU A 38 -7.59 -24.25 -3.97
CA LEU A 38 -8.05 -23.61 -2.74
C LEU A 38 -8.68 -24.59 -1.73
N GLY A 39 -8.75 -25.88 -2.04
CA GLY A 39 -9.33 -26.92 -1.19
C GLY A 39 -10.85 -26.83 -0.99
N LEU A 40 -11.55 -25.96 -1.72
CA LEU A 40 -13.00 -25.72 -1.63
C LEU A 40 -13.82 -26.82 -2.33
N LEU A 41 -13.27 -27.41 -3.39
CA LEU A 41 -13.90 -28.50 -4.14
C LEU A 41 -12.84 -29.41 -4.75
N ARG A 42 -12.33 -30.34 -3.94
CA ARG A 42 -11.33 -31.32 -4.40
C ARG A 42 -11.96 -32.35 -5.36
N PRO A 43 -11.26 -32.75 -6.43
CA PRO A 43 -11.68 -33.86 -7.29
C PRO A 43 -11.67 -35.16 -6.49
N ALA A 44 -12.57 -36.07 -6.85
CA ALA A 44 -12.64 -37.41 -6.26
C ALA A 44 -11.43 -38.28 -6.67
N LEU A 45 -10.89 -38.05 -7.87
CA LEU A 45 -9.67 -38.69 -8.36
C LEU A 45 -8.87 -37.72 -9.23
N VAL A 46 -7.56 -37.71 -9.03
CA VAL A 46 -6.58 -37.14 -9.97
C VAL A 46 -5.79 -38.32 -10.55
N ASP A 47 -5.79 -38.45 -11.87
CA ASP A 47 -5.00 -39.46 -12.57
C ASP A 47 -3.50 -39.19 -12.35
N PRO A 48 -2.74 -40.15 -11.78
CA PRO A 48 -1.34 -39.94 -11.40
C PRO A 48 -0.37 -39.89 -12.59
N VAL A 49 -0.80 -40.26 -13.80
CA VAL A 49 0.04 -40.32 -15.00
C VAL A 49 -0.10 -39.05 -15.85
N ASN A 50 -1.31 -38.49 -15.94
CA ASN A 50 -1.59 -37.34 -16.81
C ASN A 50 -2.17 -36.11 -16.07
N GLY A 51 -2.41 -36.20 -14.75
CA GLY A 51 -2.94 -35.10 -13.94
C GLY A 51 -4.41 -34.75 -14.21
N TYR A 52 -5.14 -35.58 -14.96
CA TYR A 52 -6.53 -35.33 -15.32
C TYR A 52 -7.46 -35.53 -14.11
N ARG A 53 -8.46 -34.66 -14.00
CA ARG A 53 -9.34 -34.57 -12.81
C ARG A 53 -10.71 -35.15 -13.09
N TYR A 54 -11.15 -36.01 -12.16
CA TYR A 54 -12.46 -36.64 -12.15
C TYR A 54 -13.18 -36.27 -10.85
N TYR A 55 -14.47 -35.98 -10.96
CA TYR A 55 -15.32 -35.52 -9.86
C TYR A 55 -16.48 -36.51 -9.68
N ASP A 56 -16.97 -36.65 -8.45
CA ASP A 56 -18.18 -37.42 -8.19
C ASP A 56 -19.42 -36.56 -8.50
N PRO A 57 -20.42 -37.05 -9.27
CA PRO A 57 -21.66 -36.32 -9.54
C PRO A 57 -22.38 -35.77 -8.29
N ALA A 58 -22.25 -36.38 -7.12
CA ALA A 58 -22.80 -35.89 -5.86
C ALA A 58 -22.19 -34.54 -5.43
N GLN A 59 -20.96 -34.22 -5.86
CA GLN A 59 -20.31 -32.94 -5.55
C GLN A 59 -20.94 -31.73 -6.29
N VAL A 60 -21.84 -31.95 -7.26
CA VAL A 60 -22.46 -30.89 -8.08
C VAL A 60 -23.23 -29.88 -7.22
N GLU A 61 -23.90 -30.31 -6.15
CA GLU A 61 -24.65 -29.40 -5.28
C GLU A 61 -23.71 -28.53 -4.44
N GLY A 62 -22.63 -29.10 -3.88
CA GLY A 62 -21.58 -28.34 -3.20
C GLY A 62 -20.90 -27.32 -4.12
N ALA A 63 -20.62 -27.71 -5.38
CA ALA A 63 -20.05 -26.81 -6.39
C ALA A 63 -20.98 -25.62 -6.72
N ARG A 64 -22.30 -25.85 -6.81
CA ARG A 64 -23.30 -24.80 -6.99
C ARG A 64 -23.43 -23.90 -5.76
N LEU A 65 -23.37 -24.47 -4.55
CA LEU A 65 -23.37 -23.71 -3.30
C LEU A 65 -22.17 -22.74 -3.25
N VAL A 66 -20.94 -23.22 -3.54
CA VAL A 66 -19.74 -22.36 -3.68
C VAL A 66 -20.00 -21.21 -4.67
N ALA A 67 -20.59 -21.50 -5.83
CA ALA A 67 -20.89 -20.50 -6.86
C ALA A 67 -21.89 -19.43 -6.39
N TRP A 68 -22.96 -19.85 -5.69
CA TRP A 68 -23.96 -18.93 -5.14
C TRP A 68 -23.42 -18.07 -3.99
N LEU A 69 -22.61 -18.65 -3.11
CA LEU A 69 -21.98 -17.92 -2.01
C LEU A 69 -21.00 -16.86 -2.52
N ARG A 70 -20.22 -17.17 -3.58
CA ARG A 70 -19.38 -16.16 -4.25
C ARG A 70 -20.22 -15.02 -4.86
N ARG A 71 -21.40 -15.33 -5.42
CA ARG A 71 -22.27 -14.33 -6.05
C ARG A 71 -22.89 -13.35 -5.05
N ILE A 72 -23.01 -13.72 -3.78
CA ILE A 72 -23.42 -12.81 -2.69
C ILE A 72 -22.22 -12.12 -1.99
N GLY A 73 -21.03 -12.17 -2.59
CA GLY A 73 -19.82 -11.51 -2.08
C GLY A 73 -19.12 -12.23 -0.92
N MET A 74 -19.50 -13.47 -0.59
CA MET A 74 -18.93 -14.16 0.57
C MET A 74 -17.45 -14.54 0.33
N PRO A 75 -16.52 -14.20 1.23
CA PRO A 75 -15.10 -14.55 1.10
C PRO A 75 -14.85 -16.06 1.08
N LEU A 76 -13.87 -16.51 0.30
CA LEU A 76 -13.58 -17.93 0.06
C LEU A 76 -13.26 -18.71 1.35
N SER A 77 -12.55 -18.10 2.30
CA SER A 77 -12.25 -18.66 3.64
C SER A 77 -13.49 -18.84 4.54
N ARG A 78 -14.59 -18.16 4.23
CA ARG A 78 -15.90 -18.34 4.86
C ARG A 78 -16.73 -19.36 4.08
N ILE A 79 -16.66 -19.37 2.75
CA ILE A 79 -17.28 -20.39 1.90
C ILE A 79 -16.78 -21.80 2.27
N GLY A 80 -15.47 -21.99 2.45
CA GLY A 80 -14.92 -23.29 2.86
C GLY A 80 -15.47 -23.79 4.20
N ARG A 81 -15.78 -22.87 5.13
CA ARG A 81 -16.47 -23.20 6.38
C ARG A 81 -17.94 -23.55 6.15
N VAL A 82 -18.68 -22.77 5.35
CA VAL A 82 -20.09 -23.03 5.05
C VAL A 82 -20.29 -24.36 4.31
N VAL A 83 -19.37 -24.73 3.42
CA VAL A 83 -19.39 -26.00 2.67
C VAL A 83 -19.04 -27.21 3.54
N ALA A 84 -18.31 -27.01 4.63
CA ALA A 84 -17.97 -28.06 5.60
C ALA A 84 -19.02 -28.26 6.70
N LEU A 85 -20.08 -27.45 6.73
CA LEU A 85 -21.17 -27.52 7.71
C LEU A 85 -22.38 -28.30 7.17
N ASP A 86 -23.21 -28.84 8.07
CA ASP A 86 -24.53 -29.35 7.70
C ASP A 86 -25.44 -28.22 7.21
N ALA A 87 -26.52 -28.56 6.50
CA ALA A 87 -27.44 -27.59 5.91
C ALA A 87 -28.06 -26.61 6.92
N GLY A 88 -28.25 -27.03 8.18
CA GLY A 88 -28.77 -26.17 9.25
C GLY A 88 -27.74 -25.15 9.70
N ALA A 89 -26.54 -25.60 10.06
CA ALA A 89 -25.44 -24.72 10.48
C ALA A 89 -24.94 -23.81 9.34
N ALA A 90 -24.86 -24.33 8.11
CA ALA A 90 -24.56 -23.55 6.91
C ALA A 90 -25.57 -22.40 6.71
N ALA A 91 -26.87 -22.66 6.84
CA ALA A 91 -27.89 -21.63 6.74
C ALA A 91 -27.82 -20.57 7.85
N VAL A 92 -27.36 -20.95 9.06
CA VAL A 92 -27.09 -20.00 10.15
C VAL A 92 -25.89 -19.12 9.82
N GLU A 93 -24.76 -19.68 9.35
CA GLU A 93 -23.58 -18.89 8.96
C GLU A 93 -23.83 -17.95 7.77
N ILE A 94 -24.66 -18.36 6.80
CA ILE A 94 -25.07 -17.50 5.68
C ILE A 94 -25.92 -16.33 6.20
N ARG A 95 -26.92 -16.58 7.06
CA ARG A 95 -27.72 -15.52 7.69
C ARG A 95 -26.86 -14.58 8.55
N ALA A 96 -25.94 -15.12 9.35
CA ALA A 96 -25.04 -14.33 10.19
C ALA A 96 -24.02 -13.53 9.36
N TYR A 97 -23.62 -13.99 8.17
CA TYR A 97 -22.84 -13.20 7.23
C TYR A 97 -23.67 -12.06 6.65
N TRP A 98 -24.84 -12.37 6.09
CA TRP A 98 -25.70 -11.36 5.47
C TRP A 98 -26.18 -10.29 6.45
N ALA A 99 -26.58 -10.66 7.67
CA ALA A 99 -26.96 -9.71 8.71
C ALA A 99 -25.83 -8.75 9.12
N ARG A 100 -24.55 -9.15 9.00
CA ARG A 100 -23.40 -8.24 9.19
C ARG A 100 -23.26 -7.27 8.02
N VAL A 101 -23.40 -7.76 6.79
CA VAL A 101 -23.37 -6.91 5.58
C VAL A 101 -24.51 -5.90 5.60
N GLU A 102 -25.73 -6.32 5.99
CA GLU A 102 -26.89 -5.44 6.17
C GLU A 102 -26.66 -4.43 7.29
N ALA A 103 -26.15 -4.84 8.47
CA ALA A 103 -25.88 -3.93 9.58
C ALA A 103 -24.81 -2.88 9.22
N GLU A 104 -23.71 -3.29 8.60
CA GLU A 104 -22.66 -2.39 8.12
C GLU A 104 -23.19 -1.44 7.04
N THR A 105 -23.98 -1.94 6.10
CA THR A 105 -24.63 -1.12 5.06
C THR A 105 -25.63 -0.14 5.68
N ALA A 106 -26.38 -0.55 6.71
CA ALA A 106 -27.31 0.32 7.44
C ALA A 106 -26.56 1.43 8.19
N THR A 107 -25.46 1.11 8.90
CA THR A 107 -24.62 2.13 9.55
C THR A 107 -24.04 3.13 8.55
N ARG A 108 -23.55 2.67 7.39
CA ARG A 108 -23.07 3.54 6.30
C ARG A 108 -24.21 4.41 5.74
N ARG A 109 -25.42 3.85 5.58
CA ARG A 109 -26.61 4.56 5.10
C ARG A 109 -27.09 5.62 6.09
N ASP A 110 -27.11 5.30 7.38
CA ASP A 110 -27.56 6.21 8.43
C ASP A 110 -26.57 7.38 8.61
N LEU A 111 -25.26 7.11 8.49
CA LEU A 111 -24.24 8.16 8.37
C LEU A 111 -24.45 9.02 7.12
N ALA A 112 -24.71 8.43 5.96
CA ALA A 112 -25.01 9.18 4.73
C ALA A 112 -26.26 10.06 4.87
N MET A 113 -27.33 9.56 5.51
CA MET A 113 -28.53 10.35 5.81
C MET A 113 -28.24 11.50 6.79
N TYR A 114 -27.47 11.24 7.85
CA TYR A 114 -27.04 12.28 8.80
C TYR A 114 -26.25 13.40 8.11
N LEU A 115 -25.32 13.05 7.21
CA LEU A 115 -24.54 14.02 6.44
C LEU A 115 -25.43 14.84 5.49
N VAL A 116 -26.39 14.20 4.80
CA VAL A 116 -27.35 14.89 3.94
C VAL A 116 -28.20 15.89 4.75
N ASP A 117 -28.72 15.49 5.91
CA ASP A 117 -29.51 16.37 6.78
C ASP A 117 -28.67 17.50 7.37
N HIS A 118 -27.43 17.23 7.80
CA HIS A 118 -26.51 18.22 8.36
C HIS A 118 -26.18 19.32 7.35
N LEU A 119 -25.75 18.95 6.14
CA LEU A 119 -25.44 19.89 5.05
C LEU A 119 -26.69 20.65 4.57
N SER A 120 -27.86 19.99 4.54
CA SER A 120 -29.13 20.63 4.21
C SER A 120 -29.61 21.61 5.29
N ALA A 121 -29.24 21.38 6.56
CA ALA A 121 -29.56 22.26 7.67
C ALA A 121 -28.65 23.51 7.71
N GLU A 122 -27.35 23.35 7.45
CA GLU A 122 -26.42 24.49 7.32
C GLU A 122 -26.79 25.39 6.13
N GLY A 123 -27.22 24.80 5.00
CA GLY A 123 -27.81 25.54 3.88
C GLY A 123 -29.05 26.38 4.24
N ARG A 124 -29.78 26.03 5.32
CA ARG A 124 -30.89 26.85 5.85
C ARG A 124 -30.42 27.96 6.79
N ALA A 125 -29.33 27.76 7.54
CA ALA A 125 -28.79 28.77 8.44
C ALA A 125 -28.25 30.00 7.67
N MET A 126 -27.67 29.78 6.48
CA MET A 126 -27.06 30.84 5.67
C MET A 126 -28.05 31.75 4.90
N SER A 127 -29.36 31.51 4.98
CA SER A 127 -30.37 32.19 4.14
C SER A 127 -31.13 33.34 4.85
N ARG A 128 -30.69 33.82 6.01
CA ARG A 128 -31.34 34.96 6.72
C ARG A 128 -30.38 35.94 7.40
N ILE A 129 -29.71 36.78 6.59
CA ILE A 129 -29.34 38.14 7.01
C ILE A 129 -29.76 39.13 5.91
N PRO A 130 -30.80 39.95 6.12
CA PRO A 130 -31.17 41.02 5.19
C PRO A 130 -30.36 42.30 5.44
N GLY A 131 -29.87 42.91 4.35
CA GLY A 131 -29.61 44.35 4.18
C GLY A 131 -28.82 45.09 5.27
N ASN A 132 -27.51 45.23 5.09
CA ASN A 132 -26.74 46.26 5.80
C ASN A 132 -26.95 47.63 5.13
N THR A 133 -27.72 48.52 5.78
CA THR A 133 -27.80 49.94 5.43
C THR A 133 -27.37 50.82 6.60
N GLY A 134 -26.27 51.55 6.40
CA GLY A 134 -26.12 52.91 6.93
C GLY A 134 -25.61 53.10 8.37
N ASN A 135 -24.32 53.46 8.44
CA ASN A 135 -23.83 54.69 9.09
C ASN A 135 -23.75 54.84 10.64
N THR A 136 -22.94 55.86 10.99
CA THR A 136 -22.86 56.62 12.25
C THR A 136 -22.10 56.08 13.49
N GLU A 137 -20.92 56.68 13.67
CA GLU A 137 -20.49 57.46 14.86
C GLU A 137 -20.12 56.79 16.21
N ASN A 138 -18.80 56.83 16.46
CA ASN A 138 -18.15 57.68 17.49
C ASN A 138 -18.05 57.23 18.97
N THR A 139 -16.95 57.71 19.58
CA THR A 139 -16.69 57.96 21.02
C THR A 139 -16.39 56.79 21.96
N GLY A 140 -15.29 56.91 22.71
CA GLY A 140 -15.38 56.66 24.16
C GLY A 140 -14.25 55.92 24.90
N ASN A 141 -13.06 56.54 25.00
CA ASN A 141 -12.28 56.72 26.25
C ASN A 141 -11.89 55.52 27.18
N THR A 142 -10.59 55.42 27.50
CA THR A 142 -9.96 55.12 28.83
C THR A 142 -10.38 53.87 29.64
N VAL A 143 -9.50 53.14 30.34
CA VAL A 143 -8.53 53.57 31.38
C VAL A 143 -7.28 52.67 31.41
N ASN A 144 -6.19 53.20 31.95
CA ASN A 144 -4.84 52.63 32.06
C ASN A 144 -4.47 52.26 33.52
N THR A 145 -3.96 51.04 33.75
CA THR A 145 -3.05 50.62 34.86
C THR A 145 -2.38 49.30 34.41
N GLY A 146 -1.06 49.05 34.44
CA GLY A 146 -0.10 49.26 35.54
C GLY A 146 -0.14 48.06 36.51
N SER A 147 0.95 47.38 36.91
CA SER A 147 2.40 47.59 36.71
C SER A 147 3.25 46.36 37.13
N MET A 148 4.41 46.17 36.50
CA MET A 148 5.73 45.62 36.97
C MET A 148 5.89 44.40 37.93
N GLY A 149 6.95 43.61 37.64
CA GLY A 149 7.78 42.83 38.61
C GLY A 149 7.99 41.36 38.21
N SER A 150 9.16 40.87 37.75
CA SER A 150 10.49 40.74 38.41
C SER A 150 10.48 39.80 39.64
N ALA A 151 11.37 38.81 39.86
CA ALA A 151 12.38 38.10 39.06
C ALA A 151 12.93 36.91 39.92
N GLY A 152 13.74 35.98 39.37
CA GLY A 152 14.73 35.21 40.15
C GLY A 152 14.74 33.67 40.08
N SER A 153 15.85 33.11 39.58
CA SER A 153 16.40 31.76 39.91
C SER A 153 17.23 31.85 41.23
N PRO A 154 17.68 30.76 41.93
CA PRO A 154 18.42 29.55 41.47
C PRO A 154 17.88 28.23 42.11
N GLY A 155 18.50 27.02 42.14
CA GLY A 155 19.73 26.43 41.57
C GLY A 155 20.19 25.15 42.34
N SER A 156 21.44 24.68 42.10
CA SER A 156 22.10 23.45 42.64
C SER A 156 21.55 22.10 42.11
N ALA A 157 22.30 21.07 41.70
CA ALA A 157 23.67 20.55 41.92
C ALA A 157 23.79 19.45 43.01
N GLY A 158 24.22 18.25 42.60
CA GLY A 158 24.50 17.07 43.43
C GLY A 158 25.18 15.98 42.59
N ASP A 159 26.16 15.28 43.17
CA ASP A 159 27.21 14.50 42.48
C ASP A 159 27.35 13.05 43.04
N SER A 160 28.18 12.22 42.37
CA SER A 160 28.66 10.86 42.72
C SER A 160 27.71 9.66 42.53
N GLY A 161 28.16 8.45 42.18
CA GLY A 161 29.50 8.04 41.71
C GLY A 161 29.88 6.56 41.97
N SER A 162 30.44 5.89 40.95
CA SER A 162 31.37 4.73 41.01
C SER A 162 30.86 3.27 40.91
N ALA A 163 31.75 2.45 40.30
CA ALA A 163 31.84 0.97 40.18
C ALA A 163 30.72 0.21 39.42
N GLY A 164 31.00 -0.79 38.59
CA GLY A 164 32.28 -1.35 38.10
C GLY A 164 32.06 -2.74 37.49
N GLY A 165 32.81 -3.14 36.45
CA GLY A 165 32.66 -4.48 35.85
C GLY A 165 33.28 -4.62 34.46
N GLU A 166 34.40 -5.35 34.38
CA GLU A 166 35.03 -5.73 33.11
C GLU A 166 34.22 -6.81 32.40
N GLY A 167 34.21 -6.78 31.06
CA GLY A 167 33.40 -7.69 30.25
C GLY A 167 33.80 -7.65 28.78
N GLY A 168 35.08 -7.88 28.50
CA GLY A 168 35.60 -7.89 27.13
C GLY A 168 34.98 -9.02 26.29
N THR A 169 33.98 -8.69 25.49
CA THR A 169 33.61 -9.48 24.31
C THR A 169 34.01 -8.70 23.07
N GLY A 170 34.75 -9.36 22.18
CA GLY A 170 35.24 -8.74 20.95
C GLY A 170 34.07 -8.40 20.04
N ARG A 171 33.62 -7.14 20.06
CA ARG A 171 32.87 -6.57 18.94
C ARG A 171 33.81 -6.60 17.74
N ALA A 172 33.63 -7.57 16.85
CA ALA A 172 34.13 -7.47 15.50
C ALA A 172 33.71 -6.09 14.98
N GLY A 173 34.67 -5.27 14.54
CA GLY A 173 34.38 -3.91 14.09
C GLY A 173 33.37 -3.99 12.96
N ALA A 174 32.16 -3.47 13.18
CA ALA A 174 31.20 -3.30 12.11
C ALA A 174 31.84 -2.36 11.10
N VAL A 175 32.23 -2.90 9.95
CA VAL A 175 32.88 -2.10 8.91
C VAL A 175 31.88 -1.03 8.49
N PRO A 176 32.25 0.27 8.51
CA PRO A 176 31.32 1.32 8.18
C PRO A 176 30.76 1.12 6.76
N LEU A 177 29.48 1.43 6.60
CA LEU A 177 28.75 1.25 5.35
C LEU A 177 28.31 2.60 4.82
N ALA A 178 28.61 2.86 3.56
CA ALA A 178 28.21 4.04 2.82
C ALA A 178 27.19 3.67 1.73
N ILE A 179 26.44 4.67 1.27
CA ILE A 179 25.48 4.52 0.17
C ILE A 179 25.95 5.32 -1.04
N ARG A 180 26.04 4.66 -2.20
CA ARG A 180 26.06 5.32 -3.51
C ARG A 180 24.65 5.27 -4.07
N CYS A 181 24.13 6.37 -4.59
CA CYS A 181 22.73 6.40 -5.01
C CYS A 181 22.47 7.35 -6.18
N ALA A 182 21.45 7.04 -6.98
CA ALA A 182 20.95 7.88 -8.05
C ALA A 182 19.42 7.84 -8.06
N ALA A 183 18.80 8.90 -8.58
CA ALA A 183 17.36 8.97 -8.83
C ALA A 183 17.12 9.58 -10.21
N LEU A 184 16.07 9.13 -10.88
CA LEU A 184 15.63 9.65 -12.17
C LEU A 184 14.10 9.68 -12.20
N THR A 185 13.55 10.74 -12.76
CA THR A 185 12.12 10.88 -13.03
C THR A 185 11.92 11.24 -14.50
N ASP A 186 10.88 10.71 -15.12
CA ASP A 186 10.53 10.92 -16.51
C ASP A 186 9.02 11.11 -16.66
N ALA A 187 8.59 12.02 -17.53
CA ALA A 187 7.16 12.27 -17.74
C ALA A 187 6.44 11.13 -18.48
N GLY A 188 7.18 10.18 -19.08
CA GLY A 188 6.62 9.23 -20.03
C GLY A 188 6.36 9.86 -21.40
N ALA A 189 5.71 9.11 -22.28
CA ALA A 189 5.38 9.55 -23.64
C ALA A 189 3.93 10.05 -23.78
N VAL A 190 3.05 9.71 -22.83
CA VAL A 190 1.60 9.94 -22.92
C VAL A 190 1.11 11.08 -22.01
N ARG A 191 1.72 11.28 -20.84
CA ARG A 191 1.32 12.33 -19.88
C ARG A 191 1.85 13.71 -20.32
N THR A 192 1.06 14.75 -20.05
CA THR A 192 1.40 16.16 -20.39
C THR A 192 2.18 16.89 -19.29
N ALA A 193 2.18 16.33 -18.08
CA ALA A 193 2.90 16.83 -16.91
C ALA A 193 3.55 15.63 -16.19
N ASN A 194 4.58 15.91 -15.40
CA ASN A 194 5.18 14.93 -14.50
C ASN A 194 4.76 15.24 -13.07
N GLN A 195 4.07 14.30 -12.44
CA GLN A 195 3.61 14.38 -11.06
C GLN A 195 4.44 13.50 -10.12
N ASP A 196 5.37 12.70 -10.67
CA ASP A 196 6.30 11.85 -9.93
C ASP A 196 7.51 12.63 -9.43
N ALA A 197 7.76 12.54 -8.13
CA ALA A 197 8.98 13.02 -7.50
C ALA A 197 9.91 11.85 -7.12
N ALA A 198 11.21 12.03 -7.35
CA ALA A 198 12.24 11.08 -6.94
C ALA A 198 13.41 11.82 -6.28
N PHE A 199 14.02 11.22 -5.28
CA PHE A 199 15.20 11.77 -4.60
C PHE A 199 16.17 10.66 -4.18
N ALA A 200 17.46 10.93 -4.37
CA ALA A 200 18.56 10.12 -3.89
C ALA A 200 19.60 11.02 -3.24
N GLY A 201 19.97 10.69 -2.00
CA GLY A 201 21.04 11.34 -1.26
C GLY A 201 21.64 10.38 -0.22
N PRO A 202 22.75 10.76 0.43
CA PRO A 202 23.55 9.86 1.27
C PRO A 202 22.84 9.30 2.51
N ARG A 203 21.63 9.80 2.81
CA ARG A 203 20.79 9.30 3.91
C ARG A 203 19.32 9.05 3.57
N LEU A 204 18.89 9.38 2.36
CA LEU A 204 17.48 9.32 1.99
C LEU A 204 17.37 8.93 0.52
N LEU A 205 16.63 7.85 0.28
CA LEU A 205 16.13 7.45 -1.02
C LEU A 205 14.60 7.59 -0.96
N ALA A 206 13.97 8.23 -1.94
CA ALA A 206 12.52 8.39 -1.94
C ALA A 206 11.94 8.45 -3.35
N VAL A 207 10.74 7.88 -3.50
CA VAL A 207 9.88 8.01 -4.67
C VAL A 207 8.46 8.29 -4.16
N ALA A 208 7.78 9.24 -4.81
CA ALA A 208 6.41 9.64 -4.52
C ALA A 208 5.68 9.89 -5.85
N ASP A 209 4.58 9.17 -6.05
CA ASP A 209 3.73 9.23 -7.24
C ASP A 209 2.52 10.12 -6.93
N GLY A 210 2.41 11.24 -7.66
CA GLY A 210 1.44 12.30 -7.39
C GLY A 210 0.19 12.19 -8.26
N PHE A 211 -1.00 12.29 -7.65
CA PHE A 211 -2.28 12.22 -8.35
C PHE A 211 -3.21 13.40 -8.04
N GLY A 212 -4.17 13.62 -8.93
CA GLY A 212 -5.06 14.80 -8.91
C GLY A 212 -4.38 16.06 -9.45
N GLU A 213 -5.08 17.19 -9.43
CA GLU A 213 -4.52 18.44 -9.97
C GLU A 213 -3.32 18.97 -9.15
N GLY A 214 -3.31 18.70 -7.84
CA GLY A 214 -2.21 19.05 -6.93
C GLY A 214 -1.19 17.93 -6.71
N GLY A 215 -1.13 16.93 -7.59
CA GLY A 215 -0.30 15.74 -7.40
C GLY A 215 1.21 16.04 -7.38
N ALA A 216 1.67 16.97 -8.20
CA ALA A 216 3.09 17.34 -8.28
C ALA A 216 3.55 18.10 -7.02
N GLU A 217 2.70 18.98 -6.49
CA GLU A 217 2.89 19.67 -5.23
C GLU A 217 2.88 18.69 -4.06
N ALA A 218 1.98 17.70 -4.08
CA ALA A 218 1.88 16.65 -3.07
C ALA A 218 3.14 15.77 -3.02
N SER A 219 3.57 15.22 -4.16
CA SER A 219 4.75 14.32 -4.22
C SER A 219 6.03 15.05 -3.86
N ALA A 220 6.20 16.29 -4.34
CA ALA A 220 7.32 17.15 -3.95
C ALA A 220 7.30 17.46 -2.45
N ALA A 221 6.16 17.88 -1.88
CA ALA A 221 6.05 18.18 -0.45
C ALA A 221 6.28 16.95 0.45
N ALA A 222 5.82 15.77 0.02
CA ALA A 222 6.07 14.51 0.72
C ALA A 222 7.56 14.22 0.83
N ILE A 223 8.30 14.31 -0.28
CA ILE A 223 9.76 14.08 -0.28
C ILE A 223 10.52 15.20 0.43
N GLU A 224 10.15 16.48 0.23
CA GLU A 224 10.77 17.60 0.93
C GLU A 224 10.59 17.49 2.45
N ALA A 225 9.46 17.00 2.96
CA ALA A 225 9.27 16.79 4.40
C ALA A 225 10.25 15.78 5.03
N LEU A 226 10.88 14.91 4.22
CA LEU A 226 11.88 13.93 4.68
C LEU A 226 13.32 14.50 4.69
N LYS A 227 13.58 15.62 3.99
CA LYS A 227 14.95 16.16 3.83
C LYS A 227 15.51 16.97 5.03
N PRO A 228 14.75 17.84 5.73
CA PRO A 228 15.30 18.84 6.66
C PRO A 228 16.11 18.31 7.86
N SER A 229 15.93 17.04 8.23
CA SER A 229 16.34 16.55 9.55
C SER A 229 16.78 15.09 9.60
N ALA A 230 17.14 14.49 8.45
CA ALA A 230 17.51 13.08 8.20
C ALA A 230 18.47 12.42 9.24
N TRP A 231 17.91 12.13 10.41
CA TRP A 231 18.52 11.67 11.67
C TRP A 231 19.66 12.57 12.14
N GLY A 232 19.26 13.63 12.87
CA GLY A 232 20.15 14.67 13.38
C GLY A 232 21.32 14.17 14.23
N SER A 233 22.33 15.04 14.34
CA SER A 233 23.70 14.79 14.85
C SER A 233 23.84 14.44 16.35
N ARG A 234 22.94 13.64 16.93
CA ARG A 234 23.12 13.08 18.27
C ARG A 234 24.11 11.92 18.22
N GLY A 235 25.31 12.14 18.77
CA GLY A 235 26.33 11.11 18.87
C GLY A 235 25.87 9.91 19.70
N GLY A 236 26.08 8.71 19.14
CA GLY A 236 25.59 7.44 19.69
C GLY A 236 24.65 6.74 18.72
N ALA A 237 24.73 5.41 18.62
CA ALA A 237 23.81 4.65 17.79
C ALA A 237 22.41 4.62 18.46
N PRO A 238 21.35 5.16 17.84
CA PRO A 238 20.00 5.15 18.41
C PRO A 238 19.46 3.71 18.54
N SER A 239 18.55 3.49 19.50
CA SER A 239 17.93 2.17 19.66
C SER A 239 16.95 1.86 18.52
N ALA A 240 16.51 0.59 18.42
CA ALA A 240 15.48 0.22 17.45
C ALA A 240 14.16 1.01 17.65
N ALA A 241 13.79 1.27 18.91
CA ALA A 241 12.58 2.00 19.25
C ALA A 241 12.69 3.50 18.93
N ASP A 242 13.84 4.11 19.22
CA ASP A 242 14.08 5.53 18.90
C ASP A 242 14.03 5.77 17.38
N LEU A 243 14.57 4.82 16.60
CA LEU A 243 14.49 4.87 15.13
C LEU A 243 13.06 4.70 14.62
N LEU A 244 12.30 3.75 15.14
CA LEU A 244 10.89 3.59 14.74
C LEU A 244 10.07 4.84 15.05
N ASN A 245 10.19 5.40 16.26
CA ASN A 245 9.52 6.65 16.63
C ASN A 245 9.93 7.81 15.68
N ALA A 246 11.22 7.97 15.41
CA ALA A 246 11.70 9.01 14.49
C ALA A 246 11.21 8.82 13.04
N LEU A 247 11.00 7.57 12.59
CA LEU A 247 10.40 7.27 11.29
C LEU A 247 8.88 7.55 11.28
N GLU A 248 8.17 7.27 12.38
CA GLU A 248 6.75 7.62 12.53
C GLU A 248 6.55 9.15 12.57
N ASP A 249 7.32 9.90 13.38
CA ASP A 249 7.32 11.38 13.40
C ASP A 249 7.57 11.96 12.00
N THR A 250 8.48 11.33 11.24
CA THR A 250 8.83 11.72 9.87
C THR A 250 7.68 11.43 8.89
N ALA A 251 7.01 10.29 9.03
CA ALA A 251 5.83 9.92 8.23
C ALA A 251 4.63 10.84 8.49
N ASP A 252 4.39 11.20 9.76
CA ASP A 252 3.37 12.19 10.14
C ASP A 252 3.71 13.60 9.63
N SER A 253 5.00 13.96 9.60
CA SER A 253 5.48 15.22 9.01
C SER A 253 5.22 15.29 7.51
N ALA A 254 5.53 14.21 6.77
CA ALA A 254 5.19 14.12 5.34
C ALA A 254 3.67 14.17 5.10
N SER A 255 2.89 13.48 5.93
CA SER A 255 1.43 13.51 5.86
C SER A 255 0.85 14.91 6.05
N ARG A 256 1.42 15.70 6.97
CA ARG A 256 1.04 17.10 7.19
C ARG A 256 1.49 18.01 6.04
N ALA A 257 2.72 17.85 5.54
CA ALA A 257 3.24 18.65 4.42
C ALA A 257 2.40 18.46 3.14
N VAL A 258 1.94 17.23 2.86
CA VAL A 258 1.02 16.95 1.75
C VAL A 258 -0.32 17.66 1.96
N ARG A 259 -0.90 17.62 3.17
CA ARG A 259 -2.15 18.36 3.47
C ARG A 259 -1.99 19.86 3.25
N GLU A 260 -0.89 20.44 3.74
CA GLU A 260 -0.59 21.88 3.60
C GLU A 260 -0.39 22.28 2.12
N ALA A 261 0.35 21.49 1.34
CA ALA A 261 0.57 21.75 -0.08
C ALA A 261 -0.74 21.66 -0.88
N VAL A 262 -1.47 20.54 -0.74
CA VAL A 262 -2.70 20.26 -1.49
C VAL A 262 -3.82 21.25 -1.14
N ALA A 263 -3.90 21.74 0.11
CA ALA A 263 -4.90 22.74 0.51
C ALA A 263 -4.82 24.06 -0.26
N SER A 264 -3.70 24.36 -0.93
CA SER A 264 -3.54 25.55 -1.79
C SER A 264 -3.89 25.33 -3.26
N CYS A 265 -4.14 24.09 -3.68
CA CYS A 265 -4.46 23.73 -5.06
C CYS A 265 -5.93 24.01 -5.41
N ALA A 266 -6.25 24.07 -6.71
CA ALA A 266 -7.62 24.35 -7.19
C ALA A 266 -8.62 23.22 -6.90
N ALA A 267 -8.17 21.96 -6.96
CA ALA A 267 -8.95 20.77 -6.61
C ALA A 267 -8.26 19.99 -5.45
N PRO A 268 -8.36 20.49 -4.20
CA PRO A 268 -7.69 19.89 -3.05
C PRO A 268 -8.28 18.52 -2.69
N ASP A 269 -9.58 18.34 -2.91
CA ASP A 269 -10.29 17.10 -2.61
C ASP A 269 -9.71 15.93 -3.45
N GLY A 270 -9.54 16.08 -4.76
CA GLY A 270 -9.08 14.98 -5.61
C GLY A 270 -7.58 14.67 -5.60
N SER A 271 -6.79 15.29 -4.72
CA SER A 271 -5.33 15.35 -4.88
C SER A 271 -4.55 14.73 -3.71
N GLY A 272 -3.41 14.12 -4.03
CA GLY A 272 -2.56 13.42 -3.08
C GLY A 272 -1.34 12.77 -3.73
N THR A 273 -0.67 11.90 -2.99
CA THR A 273 0.53 11.19 -3.43
C THR A 273 0.71 9.85 -2.71
N THR A 274 1.35 8.89 -3.36
CA THR A 274 2.03 7.78 -2.68
C THR A 274 3.32 8.28 -2.02
N LEU A 275 3.93 7.49 -1.15
CA LEU A 275 5.29 7.73 -0.68
C LEU A 275 5.96 6.42 -0.33
N THR A 276 7.09 6.12 -0.97
CA THR A 276 7.99 5.04 -0.58
C THR A 276 9.38 5.62 -0.39
N ALA A 277 9.93 5.48 0.81
CA ALA A 277 11.22 6.07 1.16
C ALA A 277 12.05 5.12 2.03
N MET A 278 13.38 5.17 1.84
CA MET A 278 14.37 4.47 2.64
C MET A 278 15.31 5.47 3.31
N LEU A 279 15.53 5.29 4.61
CA LEU A 279 15.98 6.31 5.53
C LEU A 279 17.17 5.74 6.32
N TRP A 280 18.39 6.22 6.04
CA TRP A 280 19.64 5.61 6.52
C TRP A 280 20.16 6.26 7.78
N THR A 281 20.43 5.43 8.80
CA THR A 281 20.81 5.86 10.15
C THR A 281 22.27 5.54 10.48
N GLY A 282 23.08 5.17 9.48
CA GLY A 282 24.49 4.77 9.61
C GLY A 282 24.71 3.29 9.97
N SER A 283 23.73 2.62 10.57
CA SER A 283 23.82 1.20 10.95
C SER A 283 22.57 0.37 10.63
N ARG A 284 21.48 1.03 10.22
CA ARG A 284 20.19 0.45 9.86
C ARG A 284 19.50 1.30 8.81
N LEU A 285 18.54 0.70 8.13
CA LEU A 285 17.71 1.34 7.13
C LEU A 285 16.25 1.28 7.59
N GLY A 286 15.61 2.43 7.72
CA GLY A 286 14.16 2.54 7.86
C GLY A 286 13.49 2.50 6.50
N LEU A 287 12.31 1.88 6.41
CA LEU A 287 11.42 1.91 5.27
C LEU A 287 10.11 2.58 5.72
N VAL A 288 9.69 3.61 4.99
CA VAL A 288 8.37 4.24 5.10
C VAL A 288 7.64 4.02 3.79
N HIS A 289 6.42 3.49 3.82
CA HIS A 289 5.68 3.11 2.61
C HIS A 289 4.16 3.34 2.73
N ILE A 290 3.58 3.99 1.74
CA ILE A 290 2.14 4.20 1.55
C ILE A 290 1.83 4.32 0.05
N GLY A 291 0.69 3.79 -0.39
CA GLY A 291 0.37 3.63 -1.81
C GLY A 291 0.90 2.31 -2.38
N ASP A 292 1.08 2.26 -3.70
CA ASP A 292 1.46 1.08 -4.50
C ASP A 292 2.80 1.22 -5.24
N SER A 293 3.50 2.35 -5.07
CA SER A 293 4.93 2.45 -5.40
C SER A 293 5.72 1.37 -4.64
N ARG A 294 6.73 0.80 -5.30
CA ARG A 294 7.41 -0.41 -4.81
C ARG A 294 8.84 -0.17 -4.39
N ALA A 295 9.29 -0.92 -3.38
CA ALA A 295 10.70 -1.08 -3.07
C ALA A 295 11.12 -2.55 -3.20
N TYR A 296 12.32 -2.76 -3.71
CA TYR A 296 12.96 -4.04 -3.91
C TYR A 296 14.38 -4.04 -3.31
N LEU A 297 14.83 -5.21 -2.85
CA LEU A 297 16.18 -5.51 -2.43
C LEU A 297 16.79 -6.55 -3.39
N LEU A 298 17.86 -6.20 -4.07
CA LEU A 298 18.73 -7.12 -4.79
C LEU A 298 19.82 -7.61 -3.82
N ARG A 299 19.82 -8.92 -3.53
CA ARG A 299 20.83 -9.58 -2.67
C ARG A 299 21.22 -10.92 -3.28
N GLY A 300 22.51 -11.12 -3.55
CA GLY A 300 23.03 -12.36 -4.14
C GLY A 300 22.57 -12.64 -5.58
N GLY A 301 22.16 -11.61 -6.33
CA GLY A 301 21.65 -11.74 -7.71
C GLY A 301 20.13 -11.99 -7.82
N GLU A 302 19.45 -12.18 -6.69
CA GLU A 302 18.00 -12.32 -6.59
C GLU A 302 17.34 -11.03 -6.12
N LEU A 303 16.20 -10.69 -6.72
CA LEU A 303 15.43 -9.46 -6.45
C LEU A 303 14.20 -9.80 -5.61
N PHE A 304 14.10 -9.19 -4.43
CA PHE A 304 13.03 -9.40 -3.47
C PHE A 304 12.22 -8.12 -3.30
N ARG A 305 10.92 -8.16 -3.59
CA ARG A 305 9.99 -7.06 -3.26
C ARG A 305 9.82 -6.98 -1.73
N ILE A 306 10.04 -5.80 -1.15
CA ILE A 306 10.00 -5.57 0.32
C ILE A 306 8.83 -4.70 0.78
N THR A 307 8.11 -4.06 -0.16
CA THR A 307 6.82 -3.37 0.10
C THR A 307 5.63 -4.22 -0.32
N HIS A 308 4.45 -3.89 0.21
CA HIS A 308 3.19 -4.55 -0.09
C HIS A 308 2.17 -3.49 -0.48
N ASP A 309 1.65 -3.56 -1.71
CA ASP A 309 0.93 -2.43 -2.32
C ASP A 309 -0.38 -2.15 -1.59
N HIS A 310 -0.63 -0.89 -1.29
CA HIS A 310 -1.87 -0.44 -0.68
C HIS A 310 -2.96 -0.17 -1.72
N SER A 311 -3.17 -1.09 -2.66
CA SER A 311 -4.20 -0.97 -3.71
C SER A 311 -5.35 -1.95 -3.49
N LEU A 312 -6.53 -1.64 -4.06
CA LEU A 312 -7.70 -2.52 -4.00
C LEU A 312 -7.42 -3.88 -4.61
N VAL A 313 -6.69 -3.91 -5.74
CA VAL A 313 -6.36 -5.17 -6.41
C VAL A 313 -5.39 -6.02 -5.59
N GLN A 314 -4.42 -5.43 -4.89
CA GLN A 314 -3.56 -6.18 -3.98
C GLN A 314 -4.37 -6.79 -2.82
N SER A 315 -5.29 -6.03 -2.21
CA SER A 315 -6.19 -6.56 -1.17
C SER A 315 -7.07 -7.71 -1.68
N MET A 316 -7.55 -7.65 -2.92
CA MET A 316 -8.30 -8.75 -3.57
C MET A 316 -7.41 -9.94 -3.97
N ILE A 317 -6.10 -9.77 -4.12
CA ILE A 317 -5.15 -10.88 -4.29
C ILE A 317 -4.91 -11.54 -2.92
N ASP A 318 -4.70 -10.73 -1.88
CA ASP A 318 -4.43 -11.18 -0.51
C ASP A 318 -5.60 -11.99 0.08
N ASP A 319 -6.85 -11.60 -0.23
CA ASP A 319 -8.05 -12.35 0.18
C ASP A 319 -8.42 -13.52 -0.76
N GLY A 320 -7.68 -13.68 -1.87
CA GLY A 320 -7.82 -14.74 -2.86
C GLY A 320 -8.94 -14.55 -3.89
N SER A 321 -9.67 -13.43 -3.85
CA SER A 321 -10.74 -13.11 -4.81
C SER A 321 -10.24 -12.92 -6.24
N LEU A 322 -9.00 -12.47 -6.40
CA LEU A 322 -8.33 -12.12 -7.66
C LEU A 322 -6.98 -12.86 -7.77
N SER A 323 -6.50 -13.13 -8.99
CA SER A 323 -5.11 -13.58 -9.21
C SER A 323 -4.22 -12.42 -9.68
N GLN A 324 -2.90 -12.61 -9.62
CA GLN A 324 -1.93 -11.61 -10.10
C GLN A 324 -2.12 -11.24 -11.58
N GLU A 325 -2.44 -12.23 -12.43
CA GLU A 325 -2.79 -12.01 -13.85
C GLU A 325 -4.08 -11.19 -14.02
N GLU A 326 -5.10 -11.49 -13.21
CA GLU A 326 -6.39 -10.81 -13.24
C GLU A 326 -6.24 -9.35 -12.77
N ALA A 327 -5.35 -9.08 -11.81
CA ALA A 327 -5.05 -7.75 -11.26
C ALA A 327 -4.58 -6.73 -12.30
N ALA A 328 -3.62 -7.10 -13.17
CA ALA A 328 -3.08 -6.20 -14.19
C ALA A 328 -4.15 -5.67 -15.16
N SER A 329 -5.19 -6.48 -15.41
CA SER A 329 -6.32 -6.15 -16.28
C SER A 329 -7.53 -5.53 -15.56
N HIS A 330 -7.50 -5.40 -14.24
CA HIS A 330 -8.68 -5.04 -13.46
C HIS A 330 -9.08 -3.56 -13.67
N PRO A 331 -10.38 -3.23 -13.87
CA PRO A 331 -10.82 -1.84 -14.11
C PRO A 331 -10.49 -0.86 -12.97
N GLN A 332 -10.32 -1.36 -11.75
CA GLN A 332 -10.00 -0.56 -10.56
C GLN A 332 -8.55 -0.80 -10.06
N ARG A 333 -7.61 -1.15 -10.96
CA ARG A 333 -6.21 -1.42 -10.58
C ARG A 333 -5.51 -0.23 -9.90
N ALA A 334 -5.81 1.00 -10.36
CA ALA A 334 -5.28 2.25 -9.81
C ALA A 334 -6.05 2.77 -8.57
N LEU A 335 -6.92 1.97 -7.96
CA LEU A 335 -7.65 2.40 -6.75
C LEU A 335 -6.81 2.14 -5.50
N LEU A 336 -6.26 3.21 -4.91
CA LEU A 336 -5.50 3.16 -3.66
C LEU A 336 -6.43 3.02 -2.43
N LEU A 337 -6.00 2.19 -1.48
CA LEU A 337 -6.58 2.03 -0.14
C LEU A 337 -5.81 2.84 0.93
N LYS A 338 -4.53 3.15 0.68
CA LYS A 338 -3.76 4.11 1.47
C LYS A 338 -3.01 5.08 0.56
N ALA A 339 -3.03 6.37 0.90
CA ALA A 339 -2.27 7.43 0.23
C ALA A 339 -2.13 8.64 1.18
N LEU A 340 -1.14 9.50 0.93
CA LEU A 340 -1.08 10.83 1.55
C LEU A 340 -1.99 11.76 0.75
N VAL A 341 -2.92 12.44 1.40
CA VAL A 341 -4.01 13.17 0.74
C VAL A 341 -4.38 14.43 1.50
N GLY A 342 -5.06 15.35 0.82
CA GLY A 342 -5.67 16.52 1.46
C GLY A 342 -6.66 16.15 2.57
N GLU A 343 -6.84 17.07 3.52
CA GLU A 343 -7.69 16.87 4.70
C GLU A 343 -9.15 16.58 4.30
N ALA A 344 -9.67 17.26 3.27
CA ALA A 344 -11.00 17.07 2.71
C ALA A 344 -11.21 15.67 2.09
N TRP A 345 -10.24 15.12 1.35
CA TRP A 345 -10.33 13.77 0.78
C TRP A 345 -10.40 12.70 1.87
N SER A 346 -9.59 12.86 2.93
CA SER A 346 -9.55 11.92 4.06
C SER A 346 -10.88 11.83 4.84
N ALA A 347 -11.73 12.85 4.73
CA ALA A 347 -13.08 12.86 5.28
C ALA A 347 -14.14 12.27 4.32
N GLN A 348 -13.88 12.26 3.01
CA GLN A 348 -14.83 11.80 1.97
C GLN A 348 -14.61 10.33 1.57
N LEU A 349 -13.36 9.86 1.57
CA LEU A 349 -12.98 8.49 1.24
C LEU A 349 -12.32 7.80 2.45
N ALA A 350 -12.63 6.52 2.67
CA ALA A 350 -12.02 5.69 3.70
C ALA A 350 -10.58 5.24 3.36
N VAL A 351 -9.77 6.14 2.80
CA VAL A 351 -8.36 5.94 2.49
C VAL A 351 -7.55 6.17 3.76
N ALA A 352 -6.82 5.17 4.23
CA ALA A 352 -5.99 5.35 5.42
C ALA A 352 -4.74 6.16 5.07
N THR A 353 -4.47 7.21 5.85
CA THR A 353 -3.44 8.21 5.55
C THR A 353 -2.12 7.98 6.30
N ARG A 354 -2.07 7.00 7.22
CA ARG A 354 -0.86 6.65 7.99
C ARG A 354 0.02 5.68 7.19
N PRO A 355 1.29 6.01 6.92
CA PRO A 355 2.23 5.09 6.27
C PRO A 355 2.60 3.88 7.14
N ASP A 356 2.98 2.79 6.47
CA ASP A 356 3.63 1.64 7.11
C ASP A 356 5.11 1.96 7.34
N VAL A 357 5.60 1.66 8.55
CA VAL A 357 7.01 1.89 8.96
C VAL A 357 7.65 0.57 9.36
N ARG A 358 8.85 0.28 8.84
CA ARG A 358 9.62 -0.95 9.13
C ARG A 358 11.12 -0.66 9.23
N LEU A 359 11.84 -1.44 10.03
CA LEU A 359 13.31 -1.49 10.01
C LEU A 359 13.79 -2.64 9.14
N GLN A 360 14.90 -2.45 8.45
CA GLN A 360 15.56 -3.44 7.60
C GLN A 360 17.01 -3.68 8.05
N GLU A 361 17.44 -4.95 7.98
CA GLU A 361 18.84 -5.34 8.13
C GLU A 361 19.58 -5.18 6.81
N VAL A 362 20.77 -4.59 6.90
CA VAL A 362 21.55 -4.18 5.73
C VAL A 362 22.92 -4.84 5.75
N LEU A 363 23.34 -5.34 4.59
CA LEU A 363 24.62 -5.99 4.34
C LEU A 363 25.38 -5.23 3.24
N ALA A 364 26.71 -5.28 3.28
CA ALA A 364 27.53 -4.80 2.16
C ALA A 364 27.22 -5.60 0.88
N GLY A 365 27.06 -4.90 -0.24
CA GLY A 365 26.66 -5.48 -1.52
C GLY A 365 25.15 -5.57 -1.75
N ASP A 366 24.32 -5.12 -0.80
CA ASP A 366 22.89 -4.91 -1.06
C ASP A 366 22.68 -3.76 -2.06
N ARG A 367 21.78 -3.95 -3.02
CA ARG A 367 21.28 -2.88 -3.90
C ARG A 367 19.78 -2.73 -3.72
N TYR A 368 19.30 -1.53 -3.41
CA TYR A 368 17.88 -1.22 -3.28
C TYR A 368 17.37 -0.48 -4.52
N LEU A 369 16.14 -0.79 -4.93
CA LEU A 369 15.41 -0.11 -6.00
C LEU A 369 14.06 0.36 -5.46
N LEU A 370 13.76 1.65 -5.57
CA LEU A 370 12.44 2.25 -5.38
C LEU A 370 11.87 2.68 -6.74
N CYS A 371 10.58 2.50 -6.98
CA CYS A 371 9.91 2.98 -8.19
C CYS A 371 8.41 3.26 -8.03
N SER A 372 7.87 4.16 -8.86
CA SER A 372 6.42 4.37 -9.01
C SER A 372 5.75 3.23 -9.80
N ASP A 373 4.43 3.27 -9.91
CA ASP A 373 3.68 2.23 -10.62
C ASP A 373 4.01 2.24 -12.13
N GLY A 374 4.26 3.41 -12.72
CA GLY A 374 4.59 3.59 -14.14
C GLY A 374 5.85 2.87 -14.62
N LEU A 375 6.75 2.45 -13.72
CA LEU A 375 7.78 1.46 -14.02
C LEU A 375 7.23 0.03 -13.89
N SER A 376 6.73 -0.32 -12.71
CA SER A 376 6.40 -1.71 -12.34
C SER A 376 5.08 -2.27 -12.91
N ALA A 377 4.32 -1.44 -13.63
CA ALA A 377 3.14 -1.80 -14.39
C ALA A 377 3.44 -2.15 -15.86
N VAL A 378 4.63 -1.77 -16.38
CA VAL A 378 5.02 -1.98 -17.79
C VAL A 378 6.30 -2.79 -17.97
N VAL A 379 7.18 -2.82 -16.96
CA VAL A 379 8.38 -3.70 -16.93
C VAL A 379 8.14 -4.80 -15.90
N ASP A 380 8.34 -6.06 -16.30
CA ASP A 380 8.14 -7.21 -15.40
C ASP A 380 9.31 -7.41 -14.43
N GLU A 381 9.11 -8.22 -13.38
CA GLU A 381 10.13 -8.42 -12.34
C GLU A 381 11.41 -9.12 -12.85
N ALA A 382 11.35 -9.87 -13.96
CA ALA A 382 12.52 -10.50 -14.55
C ALA A 382 13.39 -9.49 -15.31
N ASP A 383 12.77 -8.59 -16.07
CA ASP A 383 13.45 -7.49 -16.77
C ASP A 383 13.96 -6.42 -15.79
N LEU A 384 13.19 -6.09 -14.75
CA LEU A 384 13.65 -5.24 -13.63
C LEU A 384 14.92 -5.83 -12.99
N ARG A 385 14.90 -7.13 -12.66
CA ARG A 385 16.07 -7.84 -12.10
C ARG A 385 17.25 -7.81 -13.07
N ALA A 386 17.03 -8.09 -14.35
CA ALA A 386 18.08 -8.07 -15.36
C ALA A 386 18.74 -6.68 -15.47
N ALA A 387 17.95 -5.61 -15.48
CA ALA A 387 18.43 -4.24 -15.54
C ALA A 387 19.29 -3.85 -14.31
N VAL A 388 18.83 -4.18 -13.09
CA VAL A 388 19.58 -3.86 -11.86
C VAL A 388 20.77 -4.80 -11.60
N VAL A 389 20.78 -6.02 -12.13
CA VAL A 389 21.93 -6.93 -12.03
C VAL A 389 23.03 -6.55 -13.02
N ALA A 390 22.66 -6.10 -14.23
CA ALA A 390 23.63 -5.79 -15.28
C ALA A 390 24.30 -4.41 -15.12
N ALA A 391 23.78 -3.53 -14.25
CA ALA A 391 24.28 -2.16 -14.10
C ALA A 391 25.49 -2.09 -13.17
N ASP A 392 26.57 -1.43 -13.60
CA ASP A 392 27.77 -1.30 -12.77
C ASP A 392 27.58 -0.30 -11.62
N ASP A 393 26.75 0.72 -11.81
CA ASP A 393 26.47 1.77 -10.83
C ASP A 393 24.97 2.17 -10.77
N PRO A 394 24.54 2.92 -9.72
CA PRO A 394 23.14 3.35 -9.58
C PRO A 394 22.64 4.27 -10.70
N GLU A 395 23.48 5.13 -11.28
CA GLU A 395 23.08 6.04 -12.35
C GLU A 395 22.75 5.27 -13.63
N GLU A 396 23.52 4.22 -13.91
CA GLU A 396 23.26 3.31 -15.01
C GLU A 396 22.00 2.49 -14.78
N ALA A 397 21.78 2.01 -13.55
CA ALA A 397 20.56 1.30 -13.19
C ALA A 397 19.31 2.16 -13.46
N VAL A 398 19.23 3.39 -12.93
CA VAL A 398 18.05 4.26 -13.16
C VAL A 398 17.88 4.63 -14.64
N ARG A 399 18.98 4.88 -15.38
CA ARG A 399 18.92 5.14 -16.83
C ARG A 399 18.35 3.96 -17.62
N ARG A 400 18.76 2.72 -17.29
CA ARG A 400 18.26 1.51 -17.97
C ARG A 400 16.80 1.23 -17.62
N LEU A 401 16.40 1.40 -16.36
CA LEU A 401 15.01 1.19 -15.92
C LEU A 401 14.03 2.17 -16.60
N VAL A 402 14.37 3.46 -16.66
CA VAL A 402 13.56 4.46 -17.39
C VAL A 402 13.58 4.19 -18.91
N GLY A 403 14.70 3.68 -19.45
CA GLY A 403 14.79 3.21 -20.83
C GLY A 403 13.76 2.11 -21.14
N LEU A 404 13.71 1.05 -20.32
CA LEU A 404 12.74 -0.04 -20.48
C LEU A 404 11.29 0.45 -20.39
N ALA A 405 10.96 1.33 -19.45
CA ALA A 405 9.61 1.89 -19.34
C ALA A 405 9.21 2.72 -20.59
N ARG A 406 10.17 3.44 -21.18
CA ARG A 406 9.96 4.16 -22.45
C ARG A 406 9.81 3.24 -23.65
N GLU A 407 10.61 2.16 -23.72
CA GLU A 407 10.51 1.14 -24.77
C GLU A 407 9.17 0.39 -24.71
N ALA A 408 8.63 0.17 -23.51
CA ALA A 408 7.28 -0.35 -23.27
C ALA A 408 6.15 0.68 -23.59
N GLY A 409 6.51 1.90 -24.01
CA GLY A 409 5.59 2.93 -24.50
C GLY A 409 5.29 4.08 -23.53
N GLY A 410 5.84 4.06 -22.31
CA GLY A 410 5.72 5.15 -21.32
C GLY A 410 4.30 5.72 -21.13
N PRO A 411 3.29 4.89 -20.76
CA PRO A 411 1.91 5.34 -20.60
C PRO A 411 1.69 6.27 -19.40
N ASP A 412 2.62 6.25 -18.45
CA ASP A 412 2.56 7.04 -17.22
C ASP A 412 3.88 7.77 -16.92
N ASN A 413 3.86 8.59 -15.87
CA ASN A 413 5.08 9.12 -15.25
C ASN A 413 5.91 7.97 -14.67
N VAL A 414 7.23 8.16 -14.60
CA VAL A 414 8.17 7.11 -14.16
C VAL A 414 9.22 7.74 -13.25
N ALA A 415 9.09 7.54 -11.94
CA ALA A 415 10.16 7.77 -10.98
C ALA A 415 10.82 6.45 -10.56
N CYS A 416 12.15 6.47 -10.49
CA CYS A 416 12.90 5.42 -9.82
C CYS A 416 14.14 5.97 -9.10
N ALA A 417 14.57 5.26 -8.07
CA ALA A 417 15.76 5.60 -7.30
C ALA A 417 16.48 4.31 -6.87
N VAL A 418 17.80 4.26 -7.06
CA VAL A 418 18.64 3.10 -6.78
C VAL A 418 19.71 3.48 -5.76
N ALA A 419 20.02 2.58 -4.82
CA ALA A 419 21.04 2.75 -3.81
C ALA A 419 21.87 1.48 -3.58
N ASP A 420 23.18 1.61 -3.68
CA ASP A 420 24.16 0.54 -3.43
C ASP A 420 24.78 0.73 -2.05
N VAL A 421 24.73 -0.33 -1.24
CA VAL A 421 25.40 -0.38 0.05
C VAL A 421 26.82 -0.87 -0.17
N VAL A 422 27.76 0.06 -0.06
CA VAL A 422 29.20 -0.22 -0.18
C VAL A 422 29.86 -0.17 1.19
N VAL A 423 31.00 -0.83 1.32
CA VAL A 423 31.90 -0.62 2.46
C VAL A 423 32.53 0.76 2.32
N GLU A 424 32.57 1.54 3.40
CA GLU A 424 33.32 2.78 3.49
C GLU A 424 34.81 2.44 3.70
N GLU A 425 35.68 2.87 2.78
CA GLU A 425 37.11 2.54 2.70
C GLU A 425 38.00 3.32 3.69
#